data_AF-Q18AT3-F1
#
_entry.id   AF-Q18AT3-F1
#
_cell.length_a   1.000
_cell.length_b   1.000
_cell.length_c   1.000
_cell.angle_alpha   90.00
_cell.angle_beta   90.00
_cell.angle_gamma   90.00
#
_symmetry.space_group_name_H-M   'P 1'
#
loop_
_entity.id
_entity.type
_entity.pdbx_description
1 polymer ?
#
loop_
_entity_poly.entity_id
_entity_poly.type
_entity_poly.pdbx_seq_one_letter_code
_entity_poly.pdbx_strand_id
1 'polypeptide(L)'
;MKLKRSLVCVTILGIILVGCHKENTKEKNQVASKATQQKTMTKVQNDVNEIMNKDYKYIIKNMGIPYNTFYYIKPKVLKESNTMQDINTSSYMTLVYPKYTGNDELDGSALYVDINENKVVNVETNSFSSKGISVIDAESGIVIEKSDHEKSAVSLENFRHIDLGEYVGVEDSRINEIVGDANYDLTAYNHEGSKVVKSYRLKEDNKILKKEVLTISIVDNKIKSIKTIESDKIVKIIKGTLLE
;
A
#
# COMPACT_ATOMS: atom_id res chain seq x y z
N MET A 1 -51.43 8.36 14.37
CA MET A 1 -50.95 7.93 15.70
C MET A 1 -49.78 6.99 15.51
N LYS A 2 -48.69 7.23 16.27
CA LYS A 2 -47.37 6.59 16.16
C LYS A 2 -47.40 5.19 16.78
N LEU A 3 -46.91 4.18 16.06
CA LEU A 3 -46.51 2.90 16.65
C LEU A 3 -44.99 2.88 16.84
N LYS A 4 -44.61 2.43 18.04
CA LYS A 4 -43.31 2.60 18.68
C LYS A 4 -42.29 1.56 18.18
N ARG A 5 -41.01 1.94 18.28
CA ARG A 5 -39.80 1.11 18.13
C ARG A 5 -39.93 -0.23 18.88
N SER A 6 -39.44 -1.31 18.28
CA SER A 6 -38.87 -2.44 19.02
C SER A 6 -37.64 -3.00 18.29
N LEU A 7 -36.59 -3.10 19.09
CA LEU A 7 -35.27 -3.70 18.91
C LEU A 7 -35.36 -5.10 18.26
N VAL A 8 -34.49 -5.42 17.30
CA VAL A 8 -34.17 -6.81 16.92
C VAL A 8 -32.70 -7.05 17.24
N CYS A 9 -32.49 -7.94 18.20
CA CYS A 9 -31.22 -8.39 18.73
C CYS A 9 -30.43 -9.24 17.72
N VAL A 10 -29.11 -9.10 17.85
CA VAL A 10 -28.02 -9.91 17.28
C VAL A 10 -28.24 -11.42 17.53
N THR A 11 -28.10 -12.24 16.49
CA THR A 11 -27.82 -13.67 16.63
C THR A 11 -26.40 -13.97 16.16
N ILE A 12 -25.54 -14.22 17.14
CA ILE A 12 -24.21 -14.83 17.02
C ILE A 12 -24.39 -16.27 16.52
N LEU A 13 -23.70 -16.65 15.45
CA LEU A 13 -23.48 -18.06 15.10
C LEU A 13 -21.98 -18.34 15.14
N GLY A 14 -21.54 -18.76 16.33
CA GLY A 14 -20.33 -19.56 16.47
C GLY A 14 -20.70 -21.04 16.31
N ILE A 15 -19.94 -21.75 15.47
CA ILE A 15 -19.78 -23.20 15.58
C ILE A 15 -18.28 -23.46 15.58
N ILE A 16 -17.75 -23.75 16.77
CA ILE A 16 -16.50 -24.48 16.96
C ILE A 16 -16.91 -25.95 17.06
N LEU A 17 -16.36 -26.79 16.18
CA LEU A 17 -16.23 -28.23 16.43
C LEU A 17 -14.77 -28.62 16.24
N VAL A 18 -14.23 -29.23 17.29
CA VAL A 18 -12.86 -29.70 17.47
C VAL A 18 -12.75 -31.12 16.91
N GLY A 19 -11.60 -31.50 16.33
CA GLY A 19 -11.35 -32.89 15.95
C GLY A 19 -9.93 -33.19 15.44
N CYS A 20 -9.07 -33.58 16.38
CA CYS A 20 -7.89 -34.47 16.29
C CYS A 20 -6.98 -34.51 15.03
N HIS A 21 -5.74 -34.06 15.26
CA HIS A 21 -4.45 -34.58 14.80
C HIS A 21 -4.34 -35.23 13.39
N LYS A 22 -3.73 -34.46 12.49
CA LYS A 22 -2.63 -34.93 11.64
C LYS A 22 -1.62 -33.80 11.52
N GLU A 23 -0.44 -34.00 12.10
CA GLU A 23 0.77 -33.30 11.67
C GLU A 23 0.94 -33.53 10.17
N ASN A 24 0.76 -32.47 9.41
CA ASN A 24 1.28 -32.31 8.07
C ASN A 24 1.66 -30.84 7.96
N THR A 25 2.72 -30.48 8.68
CA THR A 25 3.37 -29.17 8.64
C THR A 25 4.05 -29.00 7.27
N LYS A 26 3.25 -28.81 6.23
CA LYS A 26 3.60 -27.81 5.23
C LYS A 26 3.30 -26.49 5.93
N GLU A 27 4.33 -25.79 6.40
CA GLU A 27 4.23 -24.37 6.77
C GLU A 27 3.66 -23.63 5.56
N LYS A 28 2.34 -23.58 5.43
CA LYS A 28 1.69 -22.55 4.66
C LYS A 28 2.03 -21.27 5.41
N ASN A 29 2.69 -20.34 4.73
CA ASN A 29 2.85 -18.96 5.15
C ASN A 29 1.46 -18.33 5.32
N GLN A 30 0.71 -18.76 6.34
CA GLN A 30 -0.65 -18.35 6.60
C GLN A 30 -0.53 -17.11 7.47
N VAL A 31 -0.92 -15.98 6.88
CA VAL A 31 -1.16 -14.74 7.61
C VAL A 31 -2.13 -15.05 8.76
N ALA A 32 -1.87 -14.52 9.95
CA ALA A 32 -2.69 -14.76 11.12
C ALA A 32 -4.14 -14.29 10.87
N SER A 33 -5.10 -14.84 11.63
CA SER A 33 -6.50 -14.41 11.54
C SER A 33 -6.65 -12.94 11.89
N LYS A 34 -7.71 -12.27 11.41
CA LYS A 34 -7.99 -10.86 11.76
C LYS A 34 -8.03 -10.62 13.27
N ALA A 35 -8.62 -11.55 14.03
CA ALA A 35 -8.65 -11.48 15.48
C ALA A 35 -7.24 -11.54 16.10
N THR A 36 -6.37 -12.42 15.59
CA THR A 36 -4.98 -12.47 16.02
C THR A 36 -4.22 -11.21 15.63
N GLN A 37 -4.44 -10.68 14.42
CA GLN A 37 -3.85 -9.43 13.96
C GLN A 37 -4.21 -8.27 14.88
N GLN A 38 -5.50 -8.11 15.18
CA GLN A 38 -6.00 -7.08 16.10
C GLN A 38 -5.39 -7.24 17.50
N LYS A 39 -5.30 -8.46 18.01
CA LYS A 39 -4.65 -8.73 19.31
C LYS A 39 -3.18 -8.35 19.31
N THR A 40 -2.44 -8.68 18.25
CA THR A 40 -1.03 -8.28 18.10
C THR A 40 -0.90 -6.76 18.03
N MET A 41 -1.75 -6.10 17.24
CA MET A 41 -1.81 -4.64 17.16
C MET A 41 -2.03 -4.01 18.54
N THR A 42 -2.97 -4.51 19.33
CA THR A 42 -3.19 -4.03 20.72
C THR A 42 -1.97 -4.24 21.60
N LYS A 43 -1.29 -5.39 21.49
CA LYS A 43 -0.05 -5.64 22.25
C LYS A 43 1.05 -4.66 21.89
N VAL A 44 1.30 -4.45 20.60
CA VAL A 44 2.32 -3.50 20.11
C VAL A 44 2.03 -2.07 20.56
N GLN A 45 0.75 -1.69 20.62
CA GLN A 45 0.35 -0.38 21.15
C GLN A 45 0.67 -0.21 22.64
N ASN A 46 0.64 -1.29 23.41
CA ASN A 46 0.96 -1.27 24.84
C ASN A 46 2.48 -1.43 25.10
N ASP A 47 3.17 -2.22 24.29
CA ASP A 47 4.61 -2.45 24.37
C ASP A 47 5.19 -2.67 22.96
N VAL A 48 5.94 -1.68 22.48
CA VAL A 48 6.58 -1.72 21.15
C VAL A 48 7.61 -2.85 21.05
N ASN A 49 8.19 -3.30 22.17
CA ASN A 49 9.22 -4.34 22.19
C ASN A 49 8.72 -5.70 21.70
N GLU A 50 7.40 -5.91 21.65
CA GLU A 50 6.78 -7.10 21.05
C GLU A 50 7.24 -7.33 19.59
N ILE A 51 7.55 -6.25 18.86
CA ILE A 51 7.93 -6.31 17.44
C ILE A 51 9.32 -5.75 17.12
N MET A 52 10.02 -5.14 18.08
CA MET A 52 11.39 -4.66 17.86
C MET A 52 12.30 -5.80 17.40
N ASN A 53 13.19 -5.52 16.43
CA ASN A 53 14.10 -6.47 15.78
C ASN A 53 13.44 -7.64 15.02
N LYS A 54 12.10 -7.69 14.91
CA LYS A 54 11.41 -8.67 14.06
C LYS A 54 11.54 -8.29 12.59
N ASP A 55 11.42 -9.27 11.71
CA ASP A 55 11.51 -9.05 10.27
C ASP A 55 10.17 -8.63 9.64
N TYR A 56 10.23 -8.10 8.41
CA TYR A 56 9.04 -7.69 7.66
C TYR A 56 8.00 -8.82 7.56
N LYS A 57 8.45 -10.06 7.33
CA LYS A 57 7.57 -11.22 7.19
C LYS A 57 6.80 -11.50 8.48
N TYR A 58 7.45 -11.38 9.64
CA TYR A 58 6.82 -11.50 10.94
C TYR A 58 5.75 -10.43 11.12
N ILE A 59 6.06 -9.18 10.77
CA ILE A 59 5.09 -8.07 10.88
C ILE A 59 3.86 -8.35 10.02
N ILE A 60 4.02 -8.61 8.72
CA ILE A 60 2.88 -8.89 7.84
C ILE A 60 2.07 -10.10 8.32
N LYS A 61 2.76 -11.16 8.79
CA LYS A 61 2.10 -12.36 9.30
C LYS A 61 1.25 -12.07 10.54
N ASN A 62 1.74 -11.25 11.48
CA ASN A 62 1.13 -11.09 12.80
C ASN A 62 0.29 -9.82 12.98
N MET A 63 0.52 -8.77 12.19
CA MET A 63 -0.20 -7.49 12.25
C MET A 63 -1.08 -7.25 11.00
N GLY A 64 -0.89 -8.05 9.94
CA GLY A 64 -1.63 -7.93 8.69
C GLY A 64 -0.91 -7.06 7.67
N ILE A 65 -1.58 -6.78 6.55
CA ILE A 65 -1.06 -5.89 5.53
C ILE A 65 -1.27 -4.44 6.02
N PRO A 66 -0.25 -3.57 5.96
CA PRO A 66 -0.40 -2.18 6.36
C PRO A 66 -1.38 -1.44 5.45
N TYR A 67 -1.85 -0.28 5.90
CA TYR A 67 -2.64 0.61 5.07
C TYR A 67 -1.78 1.17 3.92
N ASN A 68 -0.63 1.72 4.27
CA ASN A 68 0.39 2.21 3.34
C ASN A 68 1.78 1.70 3.75
N THR A 69 2.64 1.51 2.76
CA THR A 69 4.08 1.32 2.95
C THR A 69 4.84 2.42 2.24
N PHE A 70 5.71 3.13 2.96
CA PHE A 70 6.63 4.12 2.42
C PHE A 70 8.02 3.51 2.32
N TYR A 71 8.66 3.62 1.17
CA TYR A 71 10.05 3.23 0.95
C TYR A 71 10.88 4.47 0.73
N TYR A 72 11.99 4.59 1.45
CA TYR A 72 12.94 5.70 1.34
C TYR A 72 14.21 5.14 0.69
N ILE A 73 14.42 5.50 -0.59
CA ILE A 73 15.30 4.74 -1.48
C ILE A 73 16.41 5.62 -2.03
N LYS A 74 17.64 5.44 -1.51
CA LYS A 74 18.83 6.11 -2.07
C LYS A 74 18.93 5.87 -3.58
N PRO A 75 19.29 6.86 -4.42
CA PRO A 75 19.33 6.70 -5.88
C PRO A 75 20.17 5.51 -6.36
N LYS A 76 21.28 5.21 -5.66
CA LYS A 76 22.12 4.04 -5.94
C LYS A 76 21.36 2.72 -5.78
N VAL A 77 20.55 2.59 -4.71
CA VAL A 77 19.73 1.40 -4.44
C VAL A 77 18.70 1.20 -5.55
N LEU A 78 18.01 2.27 -5.97
CA LEU A 78 17.07 2.18 -7.10
C LEU A 78 17.78 1.77 -8.39
N LYS A 79 18.97 2.31 -8.67
CA LYS A 79 19.75 1.99 -9.86
C LYS A 79 20.09 0.50 -9.93
N GLU A 80 20.39 -0.13 -8.80
CA GLU A 80 20.75 -1.55 -8.69
C GLU A 80 19.53 -2.49 -8.62
N SER A 81 18.35 -1.97 -8.25
CA SER A 81 17.11 -2.75 -8.12
C SER A 81 16.44 -3.05 -9.46
N ASN A 82 15.89 -4.25 -9.63
CA ASN A 82 15.10 -4.66 -10.80
C ASN A 82 13.62 -4.88 -10.47
N THR A 83 13.32 -5.21 -9.21
CA THR A 83 11.97 -5.54 -8.73
C THR A 83 11.65 -4.80 -7.43
N MET A 84 10.36 -4.72 -7.08
CA MET A 84 9.94 -4.21 -5.76
C MET A 84 10.47 -5.08 -4.62
N GLN A 85 10.75 -6.36 -4.87
CA GLN A 85 11.34 -7.25 -3.86
C GLN A 85 12.77 -6.82 -3.51
N ASP A 86 13.56 -6.39 -4.49
CA ASP A 86 14.92 -5.88 -4.27
C ASP A 86 14.87 -4.63 -3.37
N ILE A 87 13.96 -3.71 -3.68
CA ILE A 87 13.70 -2.49 -2.90
C ILE A 87 13.27 -2.84 -1.47
N ASN A 88 12.32 -3.76 -1.29
CA ASN A 88 11.85 -4.21 0.02
C ASN A 88 13.00 -4.70 0.92
N THR A 89 14.02 -5.34 0.36
CA THR A 89 15.10 -5.92 1.17
C THR A 89 16.26 -4.96 1.45
N SER A 90 16.35 -3.85 0.72
CA SER A 90 17.53 -2.96 0.72
C SER A 90 17.24 -1.52 1.17
N SER A 91 15.98 -1.17 1.34
CA SER A 91 15.56 0.20 1.67
C SER A 91 15.05 0.30 3.10
N TYR A 92 15.18 1.50 3.67
CA TYR A 92 14.42 1.88 4.84
C TYR A 92 12.95 2.00 4.45
N MET A 93 12.04 1.47 5.25
CA MET A 93 10.60 1.56 4.99
C MET A 93 9.81 1.84 6.26
N THR A 94 8.67 2.51 6.10
CA THR A 94 7.71 2.76 7.18
C THR A 94 6.38 2.12 6.81
N LEU A 95 5.90 1.21 7.65
CA LEU A 95 4.58 0.60 7.53
C LEU A 95 3.58 1.37 8.38
N VAL A 96 2.44 1.76 7.80
CA VAL A 96 1.41 2.54 8.49
C VAL A 96 0.19 1.69 8.77
N TYR A 97 -0.18 1.60 10.05
CA TYR A 97 -1.36 0.87 10.53
C TYR A 97 -2.30 1.82 11.26
N PRO A 98 -3.39 2.29 10.61
CA PRO A 98 -4.39 3.12 11.26
C PRO A 98 -5.01 2.41 12.46
N LYS A 99 -5.23 3.17 13.52
CA LYS A 99 -5.96 2.69 14.69
C LYS A 99 -7.45 2.88 14.45
N TYR A 100 -8.20 1.87 14.87
CA TYR A 100 -9.65 1.87 14.84
C TYR A 100 -10.17 1.78 16.27
N THR A 101 -11.26 2.48 16.55
CA THR A 101 -12.02 2.36 17.78
C THR A 101 -12.75 1.02 17.84
N GLY A 102 -13.37 0.71 18.99
CA GLY A 102 -14.15 -0.52 19.15
C GLY A 102 -15.36 -0.67 18.22
N ASN A 103 -15.75 0.39 17.50
CA ASN A 103 -16.85 0.39 16.53
C ASN A 103 -16.36 0.34 15.06
N ASP A 104 -15.10 -0.02 14.82
CA ASP A 104 -14.44 0.01 13.50
C ASP A 104 -14.35 1.42 12.87
N GLU A 105 -14.44 2.48 13.67
CA GLU A 105 -14.24 3.86 13.22
C GLU A 105 -12.78 4.26 13.36
N LEU A 106 -12.23 5.06 12.44
CA LEU A 106 -10.85 5.56 12.54
C LEU A 106 -10.67 6.43 13.79
N ASP A 107 -9.68 6.10 14.61
CA ASP A 107 -9.30 6.83 15.83
C ASP A 107 -8.54 8.14 15.52
N GLY A 108 -8.17 8.37 14.25
CA GLY A 108 -7.38 9.53 13.84
C GLY A 108 -5.88 9.41 14.16
N SER A 109 -5.43 8.26 14.68
CA SER A 109 -4.03 7.93 14.93
C SER A 109 -3.61 6.66 14.19
N ALA A 110 -2.31 6.47 13.99
CA ALA A 110 -1.74 5.27 13.37
C ALA A 110 -0.46 4.83 14.08
N LEU A 111 -0.18 3.54 14.03
CA LEU A 111 1.15 3.00 14.31
C LEU A 111 2.01 3.10 13.06
N TYR A 112 3.19 3.69 13.22
CA TYR A 112 4.24 3.77 12.22
C TYR A 112 5.33 2.79 12.65
N VAL A 113 5.60 1.79 11.81
CA VAL A 113 6.59 0.74 12.08
C VAL A 113 7.71 0.89 11.07
N ASP A 114 8.87 1.32 11.55
CA ASP A 114 10.05 1.53 10.73
C ASP A 114 10.90 0.27 10.66
N ILE A 115 11.25 -0.11 9.44
CA ILE A 115 12.07 -1.27 9.13
C ILE A 115 13.29 -0.81 8.37
N ASN A 116 14.47 -1.16 8.87
CA ASN A 116 15.74 -0.97 8.19
C ASN A 116 16.43 -2.33 8.04
N GLU A 117 16.98 -2.62 6.85
CA GLU A 117 17.64 -3.89 6.55
C GLU A 117 16.80 -5.12 6.99
N ASN A 118 15.50 -5.08 6.71
CA ASN A 118 14.52 -6.11 7.07
C ASN A 118 14.39 -6.39 8.59
N LYS A 119 14.67 -5.40 9.45
CA LYS A 119 14.39 -5.46 10.89
C LYS A 119 13.65 -4.22 11.37
N VAL A 120 12.69 -4.40 12.28
CA VAL A 120 12.03 -3.28 12.97
C VAL A 120 13.04 -2.56 13.84
N VAL A 121 13.24 -1.27 13.57
CA VAL A 121 14.18 -0.39 14.27
C VAL A 121 13.51 0.72 15.07
N ASN A 122 12.26 1.05 14.75
CA ASN A 122 11.48 2.04 15.47
C ASN A 122 9.97 1.75 15.32
N VAL A 123 9.20 2.12 16.34
CA VAL A 123 7.74 2.04 16.35
C VAL A 123 7.20 3.24 17.10
N GLU A 124 6.32 4.01 16.47
CA GLU A 124 5.73 5.20 17.07
C GLU A 124 4.22 5.28 16.79
N THR A 125 3.49 5.98 17.65
CA THR A 125 2.09 6.34 17.39
C THR A 125 2.04 7.83 17.07
N ASN A 126 1.52 8.18 15.89
CA ASN A 126 1.34 9.55 15.46
C ASN A 126 -0.07 9.77 14.89
N SER A 127 -0.42 11.03 14.62
CA SER A 127 -1.68 11.37 13.93
C SER A 127 -1.73 10.68 12.57
N PHE A 128 -2.84 10.01 12.27
CA PHE A 128 -3.04 9.39 10.98
C PHE A 128 -3.41 10.43 9.95
N SER A 129 -2.64 10.47 8.87
CA SER A 129 -3.01 11.17 7.64
C SER A 129 -3.15 10.14 6.54
N SER A 130 -4.28 10.19 5.83
CA SER A 130 -4.48 9.44 4.58
C SER A 130 -3.66 10.01 3.43
N LYS A 131 -3.15 11.24 3.57
CA LYS A 131 -2.18 11.86 2.66
C LYS A 131 -0.77 11.50 3.16
N GLY A 132 0.09 11.00 2.28
CA GLY A 132 1.36 10.36 2.61
C GLY A 132 2.31 11.16 3.51
N ILE A 133 3.35 10.48 4.01
CA ILE A 133 4.35 11.07 4.92
C ILE A 133 5.10 12.19 4.19
N SER A 134 5.07 13.40 4.74
CA SER A 134 5.68 14.60 4.15
C SER A 134 7.18 14.73 4.41
N VAL A 135 7.78 13.83 5.19
CA VAL A 135 9.20 13.91 5.57
C VAL A 135 9.99 12.92 4.73
N ILE A 136 10.50 13.41 3.60
CA ILE A 136 11.53 12.71 2.84
C ILE A 136 12.83 12.87 3.62
N ASP A 137 13.41 11.78 4.10
CA ASP A 137 14.81 11.79 4.55
C ASP A 137 15.66 12.33 3.37
N ALA A 138 16.37 13.44 3.58
CA ALA A 138 17.18 14.09 2.56
C ALA A 138 18.21 13.13 1.93
N GLU A 139 18.65 12.10 2.65
CA GLU A 139 19.55 11.08 2.11
C GLU A 139 18.87 10.11 1.13
N SER A 140 17.56 9.91 1.27
CA SER A 140 16.83 8.93 0.47
C SER A 140 16.65 9.41 -0.97
N GLY A 141 16.46 10.70 -1.25
CA GLY A 141 16.40 11.22 -2.63
C GLY A 141 15.18 10.77 -3.47
N ILE A 142 14.54 9.64 -3.13
CA ILE A 142 13.37 9.05 -3.78
C ILE A 142 12.49 8.40 -2.72
N VAL A 143 11.18 8.61 -2.82
CA VAL A 143 10.18 7.92 -2.01
C VAL A 143 9.22 7.14 -2.90
N ILE A 144 8.89 5.92 -2.49
CA ILE A 144 7.80 5.14 -3.06
C ILE A 144 6.74 4.97 -1.97
N GLU A 145 5.53 5.43 -2.21
CA GLU A 145 4.35 5.11 -1.43
C GLU A 145 3.57 4.02 -2.14
N LYS A 146 3.37 2.90 -1.45
CA LYS A 146 2.52 1.81 -1.87
C LYS A 146 1.26 1.80 -1.02
N SER A 147 0.10 1.93 -1.66
CA SER A 147 -1.20 1.84 -1.01
C SER A 147 -1.70 0.40 -1.10
N ASP A 148 -1.94 -0.20 0.06
CA ASP A 148 -2.46 -1.56 0.18
C ASP A 148 -3.90 -1.60 0.71
N HIS A 149 -4.43 -0.44 1.16
CA HIS A 149 -5.83 -0.24 1.54
C HIS A 149 -6.72 0.09 0.34
N GLU A 150 -8.01 -0.25 0.42
CA GLU A 150 -9.07 0.04 -0.57
C GLU A 150 -8.67 -0.15 -2.04
N LYS A 151 -8.99 -1.34 -2.57
CA LYS A 151 -8.65 -1.76 -3.94
C LYS A 151 -9.54 -1.08 -4.98
N SER A 152 -9.46 0.24 -5.10
CA SER A 152 -9.91 0.92 -6.30
C SER A 152 -9.04 0.48 -7.48
N ALA A 153 -9.64 0.39 -8.65
CA ALA A 153 -8.97 -0.01 -9.88
C ALA A 153 -9.63 0.69 -11.05
N VAL A 154 -8.81 1.10 -12.00
CA VAL A 154 -9.26 1.78 -13.22
C VAL A 154 -9.84 0.72 -14.16
N SER A 155 -11.04 0.98 -14.67
CA SER A 155 -11.64 0.09 -15.67
C SER A 155 -10.92 0.27 -17.00
N LEU A 156 -10.51 -0.82 -17.65
CA LEU A 156 -9.92 -0.75 -19.00
C LEU A 156 -10.87 -0.08 -20.00
N GLU A 157 -12.18 -0.27 -19.84
CA GLU A 157 -13.20 0.37 -20.70
C GLU A 157 -13.14 1.90 -20.66
N ASN A 158 -12.62 2.51 -19.59
CA ASN A 158 -12.50 3.97 -19.49
C ASN A 158 -11.60 4.57 -20.57
N PHE A 159 -10.61 3.80 -21.06
CA PHE A 159 -9.62 4.30 -22.00
C PHE A 159 -9.33 3.36 -23.18
N ARG A 160 -10.09 2.27 -23.34
CA ARG A 160 -9.95 1.32 -24.46
C ARG A 160 -10.09 1.98 -25.84
N HIS A 161 -10.88 3.04 -25.93
CA HIS A 161 -11.13 3.79 -27.16
C HIS A 161 -10.49 5.18 -27.17
N ILE A 162 -9.61 5.46 -26.20
CA ILE A 162 -8.89 6.72 -26.08
C ILE A 162 -7.44 6.47 -26.53
N ASP A 163 -6.92 7.33 -27.40
CA ASP A 163 -5.48 7.36 -27.63
C ASP A 163 -4.79 8.03 -26.43
N LEU A 164 -4.23 7.20 -25.54
CA LEU A 164 -3.48 7.68 -24.38
C LEU A 164 -2.31 8.60 -24.78
N GLY A 165 -1.80 8.50 -26.02
CA GLY A 165 -0.76 9.38 -26.55
C GLY A 165 -1.16 10.86 -26.56
N GLU A 166 -2.45 11.18 -26.71
CA GLU A 166 -2.97 12.56 -26.69
C GLU A 166 -2.75 13.28 -25.36
N TYR A 167 -2.52 12.54 -24.28
CA TYR A 167 -2.25 13.09 -22.96
C TYR A 167 -0.77 13.43 -22.75
N VAL A 168 0.13 13.00 -23.63
CA VAL A 168 1.56 13.33 -23.49
C VAL A 168 1.81 14.82 -23.69
N GLY A 169 2.51 15.44 -22.74
CA GLY A 169 2.78 16.89 -22.71
C GLY A 169 1.65 17.72 -22.12
N VAL A 170 0.53 17.10 -21.77
CA VAL A 170 -0.62 17.73 -21.12
C VAL A 170 -0.39 17.82 -19.60
N GLU A 171 -0.98 18.82 -18.96
CA GLU A 171 -0.98 18.99 -17.51
C GLU A 171 -1.55 17.76 -16.77
N ASP A 172 -0.93 17.38 -15.66
CA ASP A 172 -1.24 16.16 -14.90
C ASP A 172 -2.64 16.19 -14.24
N SER A 173 -3.23 17.37 -14.06
CA SER A 173 -4.62 17.54 -13.63
C SER A 173 -5.63 16.79 -14.52
N ARG A 174 -5.31 16.56 -15.80
CA ARG A 174 -6.16 15.81 -16.74
C ARG A 174 -6.09 14.28 -16.58
N ILE A 175 -5.23 13.76 -15.71
CA ILE A 175 -5.17 12.32 -15.41
C ILE A 175 -6.52 11.78 -14.91
N ASN A 176 -7.29 12.60 -14.19
CA ASN A 176 -8.60 12.20 -13.66
C ASN A 176 -9.63 11.89 -14.77
N GLU A 177 -9.44 12.37 -16.00
CA GLU A 177 -10.27 12.01 -17.15
C GLU A 177 -10.13 10.51 -17.50
N ILE A 178 -9.01 9.89 -17.12
CA ILE A 178 -8.68 8.49 -17.41
C ILE A 178 -8.97 7.61 -16.20
N VAL A 179 -8.46 8.03 -15.03
CA VAL A 179 -8.49 7.21 -13.81
C VAL A 179 -9.73 7.44 -12.96
N GLY A 180 -10.49 8.51 -13.20
CA GLY A 180 -11.62 8.91 -12.37
C GLY A 180 -11.20 9.12 -10.92
N ASP A 181 -11.98 8.59 -9.99
CA ASP A 181 -11.71 8.62 -8.54
C ASP A 181 -10.82 7.47 -8.06
N ALA A 182 -10.19 6.72 -8.97
CA ALA A 182 -9.33 5.61 -8.57
C ALA A 182 -8.06 6.14 -7.89
N ASN A 183 -7.75 5.56 -6.73
CA ASN A 183 -6.48 5.75 -6.05
C ASN A 183 -5.37 4.97 -6.77
N TYR A 184 -4.15 5.49 -6.72
CA TYR A 184 -2.98 4.77 -7.17
C TYR A 184 -2.70 3.57 -6.24
N ASP A 185 -2.19 2.48 -6.82
CA ASP A 185 -1.60 1.36 -6.07
C ASP A 185 -0.20 1.70 -5.58
N LEU A 186 0.51 2.51 -6.36
CA LEU A 186 1.87 2.95 -6.07
C LEU A 186 2.08 4.34 -6.66
N THR A 187 2.68 5.23 -5.88
CA THR A 187 3.25 6.48 -6.37
C THR A 187 4.71 6.56 -5.97
N ALA A 188 5.57 7.00 -6.88
CA ALA A 188 6.99 7.20 -6.64
C ALA A 188 7.36 8.62 -7.04
N TYR A 189 8.16 9.30 -6.24
CA TYR A 189 8.57 10.67 -6.51
C TYR A 189 10.01 10.92 -6.08
N ASN A 190 10.70 11.79 -6.82
CA ASN A 190 12.01 12.29 -6.40
C ASN A 190 11.84 13.29 -5.24
N HIS A 191 12.95 13.61 -4.57
CA HIS A 191 12.98 14.52 -3.43
C HIS A 191 12.31 15.87 -3.69
N GLU A 192 12.45 16.41 -4.90
CA GLU A 192 11.88 17.70 -5.29
C GLU A 192 10.38 17.64 -5.59
N GLY A 193 9.81 16.44 -5.78
CA GLY A 193 8.45 16.24 -6.28
C GLY A 193 8.24 16.62 -7.74
N SER A 194 9.29 17.06 -8.45
CA SER A 194 9.26 17.46 -9.86
C SER A 194 9.06 16.28 -10.82
N LYS A 195 9.44 15.07 -10.40
CA LYS A 195 9.28 13.84 -11.17
C LYS A 195 8.48 12.83 -10.37
N VAL A 196 7.40 12.32 -10.97
CA VAL A 196 6.46 11.40 -10.32
C VAL A 196 6.12 10.24 -11.24
N VAL A 197 5.95 9.04 -10.69
CA VAL A 197 5.37 7.88 -11.38
C VAL A 197 4.20 7.38 -10.56
N LYS A 198 3.00 7.37 -11.16
CA LYS A 198 1.79 6.80 -10.56
C LYS A 198 1.45 5.50 -11.28
N SER A 199 1.10 4.47 -10.52
CA SER A 199 0.65 3.17 -11.02
C SER A 199 -0.73 2.86 -10.47
N TYR A 200 -1.63 2.43 -11.34
CA TYR A 200 -3.01 2.08 -11.00
C TYR A 200 -3.28 0.63 -11.37
N ARG A 201 -3.93 -0.09 -10.46
CA ARG A 201 -4.49 -1.41 -10.77
C ARG A 201 -5.55 -1.27 -11.85
N LEU A 202 -5.58 -2.26 -12.73
CA LEU A 202 -6.58 -2.35 -13.78
C LEU A 202 -7.64 -3.39 -13.44
N LYS A 203 -8.85 -3.16 -13.94
CA LYS A 203 -9.93 -4.14 -13.92
C LYS A 203 -10.62 -4.24 -15.27
N GLU A 204 -11.10 -5.44 -15.56
CA GLU A 204 -11.96 -5.75 -16.69
C GLU A 204 -13.08 -6.65 -16.19
N ASP A 205 -14.33 -6.40 -16.59
CA ASP A 205 -15.51 -7.13 -16.11
C ASP A 205 -15.58 -7.26 -14.58
N ASN A 206 -15.23 -6.19 -13.87
CA ASN A 206 -15.12 -6.11 -12.41
C ASN A 206 -14.08 -7.07 -11.76
N LYS A 207 -13.18 -7.66 -12.55
CA LYS A 207 -12.08 -8.49 -12.06
C LYS A 207 -10.77 -7.73 -12.15
N ILE A 208 -10.00 -7.73 -11.06
CA ILE A 208 -8.67 -7.12 -11.02
C ILE A 208 -7.71 -7.91 -11.91
N LEU A 209 -7.03 -7.20 -12.80
CA LEU A 209 -5.92 -7.71 -13.59
C LEU A 209 -4.68 -7.76 -12.71
N LYS A 210 -4.08 -8.96 -12.59
CA LYS A 210 -2.95 -9.19 -11.68
C LYS A 210 -1.58 -8.88 -12.28
N LYS A 211 -1.50 -8.87 -13.61
CA LYS A 211 -0.23 -8.78 -14.34
C LYS A 211 -0.03 -7.43 -15.01
N GLU A 212 -1.06 -6.59 -15.07
CA GLU A 212 -1.03 -5.36 -15.82
C GLU A 212 -1.49 -4.19 -14.97
N VAL A 213 -0.84 -3.05 -15.16
CA VAL A 213 -1.14 -1.80 -14.46
C VAL A 213 -1.08 -0.64 -15.45
N LEU A 214 -1.89 0.40 -15.23
CA LEU A 214 -1.73 1.67 -15.93
C LEU A 214 -0.66 2.47 -15.20
N THR A 215 0.38 2.87 -15.92
CA THR A 215 1.48 3.67 -15.38
C THR A 215 1.52 5.03 -16.06
N ILE A 216 1.67 6.08 -15.26
CA ILE A 216 1.75 7.47 -15.69
C ILE A 216 3.02 8.08 -15.10
N SER A 217 3.94 8.50 -15.96
CA SER A 217 5.12 9.28 -15.59
C SER A 217 4.82 10.76 -15.79
N ILE A 218 5.16 11.58 -14.80
CA ILE A 218 4.93 13.03 -14.77
C ILE A 218 6.27 13.70 -14.53
N VAL A 219 6.57 14.75 -15.29
CA VAL A 219 7.76 15.60 -15.13
C VAL A 219 7.30 17.04 -15.23
N ASP A 220 7.62 17.86 -14.23
CA ASP A 220 7.27 19.28 -14.16
C ASP A 220 5.77 19.52 -14.40
N ASN A 221 4.93 18.76 -13.69
CA ASN A 221 3.45 18.75 -13.77
C ASN A 221 2.87 18.34 -15.14
N LYS A 222 3.68 17.85 -16.06
CA LYS A 222 3.21 17.36 -17.36
C LYS A 222 3.34 15.85 -17.48
N ILE A 223 2.36 15.22 -18.10
CA ILE A 223 2.38 13.80 -18.40
C ILE A 223 3.49 13.54 -19.42
N LYS A 224 4.55 12.87 -18.98
CA LYS A 224 5.67 12.47 -19.84
C LYS A 224 5.38 11.18 -20.58
N SER A 225 4.70 10.24 -19.91
CA SER A 225 4.26 8.99 -20.53
C SER A 225 3.05 8.42 -19.81
N ILE A 226 2.17 7.76 -20.56
CA ILE A 226 1.01 7.05 -20.03
C ILE A 226 0.78 5.79 -20.84
N LYS A 227 0.74 4.63 -20.18
CA LYS A 227 0.62 3.33 -20.84
C LYS A 227 0.29 2.22 -19.86
N THR A 228 -0.30 1.14 -20.37
CA THR A 228 -0.36 -0.13 -19.66
C THR A 228 0.97 -0.87 -19.78
N ILE A 229 1.41 -1.49 -18.69
CA ILE A 229 2.63 -2.30 -18.64
C ILE A 229 2.41 -3.56 -17.81
N GLU A 230 3.30 -4.54 -17.97
CA GLU A 230 3.40 -5.63 -17.02
C GLU A 230 3.84 -5.10 -15.64
N SER A 231 3.17 -5.55 -14.58
CA SER A 231 3.35 -5.04 -13.21
C SER A 231 4.76 -5.23 -12.67
N ASP A 232 5.47 -6.29 -13.10
CA ASP A 232 6.85 -6.57 -12.71
C ASP A 232 7.87 -5.61 -13.34
N LYS A 233 7.49 -4.87 -14.39
CA LYS A 233 8.33 -3.86 -15.05
C LYS A 233 8.26 -2.47 -14.40
N ILE A 234 7.45 -2.28 -13.35
CA ILE A 234 7.23 -0.95 -12.76
C ILE A 234 8.51 -0.29 -12.27
N VAL A 235 9.43 -1.04 -11.65
CA VAL A 235 10.71 -0.51 -11.15
C VAL A 235 11.58 0.03 -12.28
N LYS A 236 11.51 -0.56 -13.48
CA LYS A 236 12.20 -0.03 -14.67
C LYS A 236 11.66 1.34 -15.07
N ILE A 237 10.33 1.54 -15.01
CA ILE A 237 9.71 2.83 -15.32
C ILE A 237 10.05 3.89 -14.27
N ILE A 238 9.98 3.52 -12.98
CA ILE A 238 10.38 4.39 -11.87
C ILE A 238 11.84 4.84 -12.07
N LYS A 239 12.75 3.90 -12.35
CA LYS A 239 14.17 4.18 -12.60
C LYS A 239 14.36 5.17 -13.74
N GLY A 240 13.78 4.90 -14.92
CA GLY A 240 13.93 5.75 -16.10
C GLY A 240 13.23 7.10 -15.97
N THR A 241 12.25 7.26 -15.08
CA THR A 241 11.60 8.56 -14.85
C THR A 241 12.31 9.37 -13.77
N LEU A 242 12.74 8.74 -12.68
CA LEU A 242 13.22 9.46 -11.49
C LEU A 242 14.74 9.69 -11.48
N LEU A 243 15.52 8.88 -12.20
CA LEU A 243 17.00 9.01 -12.24
C LEU A 243 17.53 9.72 -13.50
N GLU A 244 16.75 9.73 -14.58
CA GLU A 244 17.08 10.39 -15.85
C GLU A 244 16.37 11.74 -15.90
#